data_AF-A0A7C7T0W8-F1
#
_entry.id   AF-A0A7C7T0W8-F1
#
_cell.length_a   1.000
_cell.length_b   1.000
_cell.length_c   1.000
_cell.angle_alpha   90.00
_cell.angle_beta   90.00
_cell.angle_gamma   90.00
#
_symmetry.space_group_name_H-M   'P 1'
#
loop_
_entity.id
_entity.type
_entity.pdbx_description
1 polymer ?
#
loop_
_entity_poly.entity_id
_entity_poly.type
_entity_poly.pdbx_seq_one_letter_code
_entity_poly.pdbx_strand_id
1 'polypeptide(L)'
;MSDEKFSIRQCPLTTHYIENVYPETASALSMLHEFRKAAEGGEADAIYQYGLQIYQLLLDEFEDDDDSQNVFGDLPSEVWDDAIKLSYEMFYEAARVKHPEGMLWVAWCKFMSIGTEENLYQAKMWFDAAKDLLGDDVYMRDIVEKELEGIEQSPLYKKPTFN
;
A
#
# COMPACT_ATOMS: atom_id res chain seq x y z
N MET A 1 22.15 -23.02 5.44
CA MET A 1 21.10 -22.40 4.60
C MET A 1 20.98 -20.99 5.14
N SER A 2 21.33 -19.99 4.35
CA SER A 2 21.35 -18.60 4.80
C SER A 2 19.93 -18.19 5.14
N ASP A 3 19.64 -18.02 6.43
CA ASP A 3 18.51 -17.26 6.93
C ASP A 3 18.67 -15.82 6.45
N GLU A 4 18.28 -15.55 5.21
CA GLU A 4 18.04 -14.18 4.77
C GLU A 4 16.87 -13.69 5.63
N LYS A 5 17.20 -13.01 6.72
CA LYS A 5 16.22 -12.37 7.59
C LYS A 5 15.33 -11.53 6.69
N PHE A 6 14.07 -11.92 6.57
CA PHE A 6 13.02 -11.10 6.01
C PHE A 6 13.10 -9.74 6.70
N SER A 7 13.52 -8.72 5.96
CA SER A 7 13.85 -7.41 6.50
C SER A 7 12.94 -6.39 5.83
N ILE A 8 11.97 -5.88 6.58
CA ILE A 8 11.08 -4.83 6.11
C ILE A 8 11.86 -3.52 5.96
N ARG A 9 11.79 -2.93 4.77
CA ARG A 9 12.43 -1.64 4.45
C ARG A 9 11.86 -0.53 5.34
N GLN A 10 12.74 0.34 5.81
CA GLN A 10 12.35 1.52 6.58
C GLN A 10 11.67 2.56 5.68
N CYS A 11 10.61 3.19 6.19
CA CYS A 11 9.92 4.27 5.50
C CYS A 11 10.87 5.47 5.25
N PRO A 12 10.97 5.99 4.01
CA PRO A 12 11.76 7.16 3.67
C PRO A 12 11.39 8.41 4.49
N LEU A 13 10.11 8.56 4.87
CA LEU A 13 9.63 9.61 5.77
C LEU A 13 10.40 9.62 7.09
N THR A 14 10.65 8.43 7.65
CA THR A 14 11.37 8.31 8.93
C THR A 14 12.80 8.83 8.82
N THR A 15 13.48 8.58 7.71
CA THR A 15 14.84 9.10 7.50
C THR A 15 14.83 10.62 7.32
N HIS A 16 13.97 11.12 6.43
CA HIS A 16 13.89 12.54 6.10
C HIS A 16 13.57 13.42 7.33
N TYR A 17 12.59 13.03 8.14
CA TYR A 17 12.12 13.86 9.25
C TYR A 17 12.92 13.70 10.55
N ILE A 18 13.63 12.59 10.75
CA ILE A 18 14.65 12.49 11.82
C ILE A 18 15.80 13.47 11.58
N GLU A 19 16.25 13.58 10.33
CA GLU A 19 17.40 14.42 9.97
C GLU A 19 17.08 15.92 10.08
N ASN A 20 15.83 16.31 9.82
CA ASN A 20 15.41 17.70 9.83
C ASN A 20 14.72 18.16 11.15
N VAL A 21 14.52 17.23 12.11
CA VAL A 21 14.05 17.47 13.49
C VAL A 21 12.76 18.31 13.55
N TYR A 22 11.65 17.74 13.10
CA TYR A 22 10.31 18.33 13.21
C TYR A 22 9.54 17.71 14.39
N PRO A 23 9.46 18.36 15.57
CA PRO A 23 8.87 17.76 16.78
C PRO A 23 7.44 17.27 16.61
N GLU A 24 6.64 17.93 15.77
CA GLU A 24 5.28 17.58 15.41
C GLU A 24 5.17 16.22 14.71
N THR A 25 6.22 15.76 14.02
CA THR A 25 6.25 14.46 13.33
C THR A 25 6.57 13.29 14.27
N ALA A 26 7.08 13.55 15.48
CA ALA A 26 7.64 12.51 16.34
C ALA A 26 6.66 11.37 16.64
N SER A 27 5.37 11.70 16.82
CA SER A 27 4.33 10.69 17.05
C SER A 27 4.11 9.80 15.83
N ALA A 28 4.00 10.38 14.64
CA ALA A 28 3.82 9.65 13.38
C ALA A 28 5.04 8.77 13.06
N LEU A 29 6.26 9.27 13.31
CA LEU A 29 7.48 8.51 13.10
C LEU A 29 7.63 7.34 14.10
N SER A 30 7.24 7.54 15.36
CA SER A 30 7.21 6.45 16.36
C SER A 30 6.19 5.39 15.96
N MET A 31 5.02 5.80 15.49
CA MET A 31 4.00 4.89 14.97
C MET A 31 4.54 4.06 13.80
N LEU A 32 5.13 4.69 12.78
CA LEU A 32 5.74 3.98 11.65
C LEU A 32 6.83 2.99 12.09
N HIS A 33 7.63 3.34 13.09
CA HIS A 33 8.63 2.44 13.66
C HIS A 33 7.99 1.19 14.28
N GLU A 34 6.90 1.36 15.04
CA GLU A 34 6.18 0.26 15.69
C GLU A 34 5.53 -0.68 14.67
N PHE A 35 4.85 -0.14 13.65
CA PHE A 35 4.26 -0.96 12.57
C PHE A 35 5.33 -1.70 11.77
N ARG A 36 6.44 -1.04 11.43
CA ARG A 36 7.57 -1.70 10.77
C ARG A 36 8.08 -2.87 11.59
N LYS A 37 8.30 -2.67 12.89
CA LYS A 37 8.80 -3.70 13.80
C LYS A 37 7.84 -4.87 13.93
N ALA A 38 6.52 -4.61 13.92
CA ALA A 38 5.52 -5.67 13.85
C ALA A 38 5.63 -6.46 12.54
N ALA A 39 5.78 -5.76 11.40
CA ALA A 39 5.91 -6.37 10.08
C ALA A 39 7.19 -7.21 9.91
N GLU A 40 8.28 -6.91 10.65
CA GLU A 40 9.50 -7.75 10.67
C GLU A 40 9.23 -9.20 11.13
N GLY A 41 8.10 -9.44 11.83
CA GLY A 41 7.63 -10.78 12.17
C GLY A 41 7.17 -11.61 10.97
N GLY A 42 7.01 -11.00 9.79
CA GLY A 42 6.56 -11.66 8.56
C GLY A 42 5.06 -11.98 8.53
N GLU A 43 4.29 -11.46 9.48
CA GLU A 43 2.85 -11.67 9.59
C GLU A 43 2.12 -10.78 8.58
N ALA A 44 1.16 -11.36 7.85
CA ALA A 44 0.57 -10.73 6.67
C ALA A 44 -0.21 -9.46 7.03
N ASP A 45 -0.97 -9.49 8.13
CA ASP A 45 -1.72 -8.32 8.60
C ASP A 45 -0.74 -7.23 9.05
N ALA A 46 0.28 -7.55 9.85
CA ALA A 46 1.29 -6.56 10.23
C ALA A 46 2.00 -5.89 9.04
N ILE A 47 2.32 -6.65 7.99
CA ILE A 47 2.88 -6.11 6.74
C ILE A 47 1.87 -5.19 6.05
N TYR A 48 0.62 -5.64 5.92
CA TYR A 48 -0.47 -4.86 5.33
C TYR A 48 -0.67 -3.53 6.07
N GLN A 49 -0.79 -3.59 7.40
CA GLN A 49 -0.97 -2.42 8.26
C GLN A 49 0.18 -1.43 8.12
N TYR A 50 1.43 -1.90 8.05
CA TYR A 50 2.57 -1.02 7.81
C TYR A 50 2.46 -0.27 6.47
N GLY A 51 2.09 -0.97 5.40
CA GLY A 51 1.83 -0.33 4.11
C GLY A 51 0.70 0.71 4.16
N LEU A 52 -0.39 0.38 4.85
CA LEU A 52 -1.56 1.24 5.01
C LEU A 52 -1.21 2.53 5.77
N GLN A 53 -0.44 2.44 6.85
CA GLN A 53 -0.03 3.64 7.60
C GLN A 53 0.83 4.58 6.78
N ILE A 54 1.74 4.04 5.96
CA ILE A 54 2.53 4.87 5.03
C ILE A 54 1.59 5.59 4.06
N TYR A 55 0.63 4.87 3.48
CA TYR A 55 -0.32 5.44 2.54
C TYR A 55 -1.18 6.54 3.17
N GLN A 56 -1.71 6.30 4.38
CA GLN A 56 -2.53 7.25 5.12
C GLN A 56 -1.78 8.55 5.42
N LEU A 57 -0.52 8.46 5.86
CA LEU A 57 0.29 9.65 6.11
C LEU A 57 0.57 10.48 4.85
N LEU A 58 0.65 9.83 3.69
CA LEU A 58 0.78 10.52 2.40
C LEU A 58 -0.56 11.08 1.90
N LEU A 59 -1.70 10.53 2.36
CA LEU A 59 -3.03 11.00 2.02
C LEU A 59 -3.55 12.12 2.92
N ASP A 60 -3.07 12.22 4.17
CA ASP A 60 -3.32 13.37 5.05
C ASP A 60 -2.81 14.69 4.42
N GLU A 61 -2.09 14.64 3.29
CA GLU A 61 -1.81 15.77 2.41
C GLU A 61 -3.07 16.35 1.71
N PHE A 62 -4.19 15.62 1.66
CA PHE A 62 -5.37 15.95 0.85
C PHE A 62 -6.64 16.34 1.64
N GLU A 63 -6.63 16.30 2.98
CA GLU A 63 -7.77 16.82 3.75
C GLU A 63 -7.63 18.35 3.86
N ASP A 64 -8.39 19.06 3.03
CA ASP A 64 -8.54 20.54 2.97
C ASP A 64 -9.17 21.15 4.25
N ASP A 65 -8.84 20.66 5.44
CA ASP A 65 -9.09 21.42 6.67
C ASP A 65 -7.97 22.46 6.80
N ASP A 66 -8.32 23.73 6.56
CA ASP A 66 -7.48 24.95 6.59
C ASP A 66 -6.65 25.13 7.90
N ASP A 67 -6.95 24.32 8.93
CA ASP A 67 -6.26 24.31 10.23
C ASP A 67 -5.43 23.03 10.50
N SER A 68 -5.47 22.02 9.62
CA SER A 68 -4.59 20.86 9.76
C SER A 68 -3.19 21.27 9.31
N GLN A 69 -2.24 21.31 10.26
CA GLN A 69 -0.84 21.44 9.92
C GLN A 69 -0.50 20.19 9.13
N ASN A 70 -0.35 20.29 7.80
CA ASN A 70 0.21 19.22 7.00
C ASN A 70 1.64 18.98 7.51
N VAL A 71 1.77 18.02 8.44
CA VAL A 71 3.00 17.70 9.16
C VAL A 71 4.10 17.25 8.19
N PHE A 72 3.70 16.86 6.97
CA PHE A 72 4.53 16.39 5.88
C PHE A 72 4.52 17.32 4.64
N GLY A 73 3.97 18.54 4.75
CA GLY A 73 3.51 19.33 3.58
C GLY A 73 4.54 19.87 2.59
N ASP A 74 5.83 19.76 2.89
CA ASP A 74 6.92 20.13 1.98
C ASP A 74 7.82 18.90 1.66
N LEU A 75 7.21 17.76 1.34
CA LEU A 75 7.95 16.55 1.02
C LEU A 75 8.68 16.67 -0.33
N PRO A 76 9.99 16.38 -0.42
CA PRO A 76 10.65 16.24 -1.72
C PRO A 76 9.99 15.10 -2.52
N SER A 77 9.78 15.31 -3.82
CA SER A 77 9.11 14.32 -4.69
C SER A 77 9.77 12.94 -4.62
N GLU A 78 11.10 12.87 -4.51
CA GLU A 78 11.83 11.61 -4.39
C GLU A 78 11.50 10.85 -3.10
N VAL A 79 11.27 11.56 -1.99
CA VAL A 79 10.87 10.95 -0.71
C VAL A 79 9.43 10.46 -0.81
N TRP A 80 8.56 11.22 -1.48
CA TRP A 80 7.16 10.87 -1.69
C TRP A 80 7.05 9.62 -2.59
N ASP A 81 7.75 9.62 -3.73
CA ASP A 81 7.79 8.53 -4.70
C ASP A 81 8.30 7.23 -4.05
N ASP A 82 9.36 7.32 -3.25
CA ASP A 82 9.90 6.15 -2.55
C ASP A 82 8.96 5.65 -1.44
N ALA A 83 8.26 6.55 -0.72
CA ALA A 83 7.33 6.18 0.34
C ALA A 83 6.06 5.54 -0.23
N ILE A 84 5.48 6.11 -1.29
CA ILE A 84 4.28 5.56 -1.92
C ILE A 84 4.57 4.22 -2.60
N LYS A 85 5.78 4.06 -3.17
CA LYS A 85 6.24 2.77 -3.71
C LYS A 85 6.42 1.73 -2.61
N LEU A 86 6.98 2.09 -1.47
CA LEU A 86 7.10 1.18 -0.33
C LEU A 86 5.73 0.72 0.17
N SER A 87 4.74 1.61 0.23
CA SER A 87 3.37 1.23 0.60
C SER A 87 2.81 0.16 -0.34
N TYR A 88 2.95 0.36 -1.65
CA TYR A 88 2.57 -0.63 -2.67
C TYR A 88 3.30 -1.97 -2.49
N GLU A 89 4.62 -1.95 -2.22
CA GLU A 89 5.41 -3.15 -1.96
C GLU A 89 4.87 -3.95 -0.76
N MET A 90 4.46 -3.28 0.31
CA MET A 90 3.87 -3.94 1.48
C MET A 90 2.51 -4.57 1.17
N PHE A 91 1.64 -3.86 0.42
CA PHE A 91 0.38 -4.44 -0.05
C PHE A 91 0.62 -5.68 -0.91
N TYR A 92 1.63 -5.62 -1.78
CA TYR A 92 2.00 -6.74 -2.64
C TYR A 92 2.51 -7.94 -1.83
N GLU A 93 3.38 -7.73 -0.84
CA GLU A 93 3.85 -8.81 0.03
C GLU A 93 2.70 -9.45 0.83
N ALA A 94 1.76 -8.66 1.36
CA ALA A 94 0.56 -9.18 2.01
C ALA A 94 -0.33 -9.97 1.02
N ALA A 95 -0.54 -9.45 -0.19
CA ALA A 95 -1.34 -10.10 -1.23
C ALA A 95 -0.77 -11.47 -1.65
N ARG A 96 0.57 -11.60 -1.72
CA ARG A 96 1.26 -12.85 -2.08
C ARG A 96 0.95 -14.01 -1.13
N VAL A 97 0.65 -13.72 0.13
CA VAL A 97 0.27 -14.72 1.15
C VAL A 97 -1.25 -14.81 1.37
N LYS A 98 -2.01 -14.39 0.37
CA LYS A 98 -3.48 -14.44 0.31
C LYS A 98 -4.20 -13.48 1.28
N HIS A 99 -3.55 -12.40 1.72
CA HIS A 99 -4.24 -11.37 2.51
C HIS A 99 -5.28 -10.63 1.66
N PRO A 100 -6.58 -10.71 1.96
CA PRO A 100 -7.62 -10.20 1.08
C PRO A 100 -7.57 -8.67 0.88
N GLU A 101 -7.34 -7.90 1.94
CA GLU A 101 -7.22 -6.45 1.88
C GLU A 101 -5.95 -6.04 1.13
N GLY A 102 -4.82 -6.73 1.35
CA GLY A 102 -3.60 -6.54 0.56
C GLY A 102 -3.85 -6.72 -0.94
N MET A 103 -4.60 -7.77 -1.35
CA MET A 103 -4.99 -7.95 -2.75
C MET A 103 -5.81 -6.79 -3.28
N LEU A 104 -6.80 -6.32 -2.50
CA LEU A 104 -7.64 -5.20 -2.88
C LEU A 104 -6.82 -3.90 -3.08
N TRP A 105 -5.87 -3.63 -2.18
CA TRP A 105 -5.00 -2.47 -2.27
C TRP A 105 -4.01 -2.57 -3.44
N VAL A 106 -3.46 -3.74 -3.73
CA VAL A 106 -2.65 -3.94 -4.96
C VAL A 106 -3.47 -3.65 -6.21
N ALA A 107 -4.73 -4.10 -6.25
CA ALA A 107 -5.62 -3.83 -7.38
C ALA A 107 -5.83 -2.31 -7.56
N TRP A 108 -6.10 -1.61 -6.47
CA TRP A 108 -6.27 -0.16 -6.47
C TRP A 108 -5.02 0.58 -6.92
N CYS A 109 -3.85 0.21 -6.39
CA CYS A 109 -2.58 0.82 -6.77
C CYS A 109 -2.28 0.66 -8.27
N LYS A 110 -2.54 -0.52 -8.83
CA LYS A 110 -2.39 -0.77 -10.28
C LYS A 110 -3.43 -0.06 -11.13
N PHE A 111 -4.62 0.22 -10.60
CA PHE A 111 -5.66 0.95 -11.30
C PHE A 111 -5.36 2.45 -11.33
N MET A 112 -4.92 3.02 -10.21
CA MET A 112 -4.72 4.46 -10.03
C MET A 112 -3.26 4.92 -10.25
N SER A 113 -2.35 4.01 -10.63
CA SER A 113 -0.92 4.27 -10.77
C SER A 113 -0.25 4.78 -9.47
N ILE A 114 -0.64 4.23 -8.32
CA ILE A 114 -0.14 4.63 -6.99
C ILE A 114 1.07 3.75 -6.62
N GLY A 115 2.27 4.32 -6.59
CA GLY A 115 3.50 3.59 -6.24
C GLY A 115 3.92 2.50 -7.25
N THR A 116 3.20 2.40 -8.37
CA THR A 116 3.45 1.47 -9.47
C THR A 116 2.89 2.08 -10.76
N GLU A 117 3.40 1.64 -11.90
CA GLU A 117 2.74 1.87 -13.19
C GLU A 117 1.32 1.27 -13.22
N GLU A 118 0.44 1.96 -13.94
CA GLU A 118 -0.90 1.48 -14.24
C GLU A 118 -0.86 0.12 -14.95
N ASN A 119 -1.70 -0.82 -14.52
CA ASN A 119 -1.91 -2.08 -15.22
C ASN A 119 -3.31 -2.62 -14.94
N LEU A 120 -4.24 -2.32 -15.84
CA LEU A 120 -5.65 -2.70 -15.70
C LEU A 120 -5.88 -4.22 -15.65
N TYR A 121 -5.03 -5.01 -16.32
CA TYR A 121 -5.11 -6.48 -16.27
C TYR A 121 -4.75 -7.02 -14.88
N GLN A 122 -3.67 -6.51 -14.29
CA GLN A 122 -3.28 -6.88 -12.93
C GLN A 122 -4.25 -6.31 -11.89
N ALA A 123 -4.79 -5.11 -12.12
CA ALA A 123 -5.82 -4.53 -11.26
C ALA A 123 -7.04 -5.45 -11.18
N LYS A 124 -7.62 -5.84 -12.33
CA LYS A 124 -8.77 -6.76 -12.38
C LYS A 124 -8.45 -8.12 -11.77
N MET A 125 -7.25 -8.65 -12.06
CA MET A 125 -6.76 -9.93 -11.54
C MET A 125 -6.74 -9.97 -10.00
N TRP A 126 -6.14 -8.96 -9.36
CA TRP A 126 -6.06 -8.89 -7.90
C TRP A 126 -7.41 -8.55 -7.27
N PHE A 127 -8.20 -7.70 -7.91
CA PHE A 127 -9.54 -7.38 -7.46
C PHE A 127 -10.44 -8.63 -7.39
N ASP A 128 -10.45 -9.43 -8.45
CA ASP A 128 -11.27 -10.64 -8.46
C ASP A 128 -10.79 -11.67 -7.43
N ALA A 129 -9.48 -11.76 -7.18
CA ALA A 129 -8.94 -12.61 -6.12
C ALA A 129 -9.35 -12.14 -4.73
N ALA A 130 -9.35 -10.82 -4.48
CA ALA A 130 -9.84 -10.24 -3.24
C ALA A 130 -11.34 -10.51 -3.05
N LYS A 131 -12.14 -10.31 -4.11
CA LYS A 131 -13.58 -10.56 -4.11
C LYS A 131 -13.93 -12.02 -3.80
N ASP A 132 -13.15 -12.97 -4.34
CA ASP A 132 -13.35 -14.40 -4.06
C ASP A 132 -13.18 -14.73 -2.55
N LEU A 133 -12.49 -13.87 -1.78
CA LEU A 133 -12.27 -14.04 -0.33
C LEU A 133 -13.15 -13.13 0.55
N LEU A 134 -13.37 -11.88 0.13
CA LEU A 134 -14.12 -10.86 0.87
C LEU A 134 -15.63 -10.88 0.58
N GLY A 135 -16.05 -11.47 -0.55
CA GLY A 135 -17.45 -11.45 -0.98
C GLY A 135 -17.91 -10.06 -1.43
N ASP A 136 -19.16 -9.71 -1.13
CA ASP A 136 -19.82 -8.49 -1.62
C ASP A 136 -19.41 -7.21 -0.87
N ASP A 137 -18.63 -7.32 0.22
CA ASP A 137 -18.26 -6.20 1.10
C ASP A 137 -17.04 -5.39 0.60
N VAL A 138 -16.65 -5.57 -0.66
CA VAL A 138 -15.52 -4.86 -1.26
C VAL A 138 -15.91 -3.41 -1.61
N TYR A 139 -15.45 -2.44 -0.80
CA TYR A 139 -15.83 -1.02 -0.93
C TYR A 139 -15.43 -0.36 -2.27
N MET A 140 -14.41 -0.88 -2.97
CA MET A 140 -13.99 -0.37 -4.29
C MET A 140 -14.72 -1.05 -5.46
N ARG A 141 -15.63 -2.00 -5.21
CA ARG A 141 -16.20 -2.88 -6.23
C ARG A 141 -16.87 -2.13 -7.37
N ASP A 142 -17.79 -1.24 -7.05
CA ASP A 142 -18.64 -0.62 -8.08
C ASP A 142 -17.81 0.24 -9.05
N ILE A 143 -16.71 0.84 -8.56
CA ILE A 143 -15.75 1.59 -9.39
C ILE A 143 -14.99 0.63 -10.29
N VAL A 144 -14.37 -0.40 -9.70
CA VAL A 144 -13.48 -1.31 -10.44
C VAL A 144 -14.27 -2.17 -11.44
N GLU A 145 -15.45 -2.68 -11.09
CA GLU A 145 -16.27 -3.50 -11.99
C GLU A 145 -16.75 -2.72 -13.21
N LYS A 146 -17.10 -1.45 -13.03
CA LYS A 146 -17.51 -0.56 -14.12
C LYS A 146 -16.35 -0.21 -15.04
N GLU A 147 -15.22 0.20 -14.48
CA GLU A 147 -14.09 0.70 -15.28
C GLU A 147 -13.25 -0.43 -15.90
N LEU A 148 -13.31 -1.65 -15.35
CA LEU A 148 -12.55 -2.82 -15.82
C LEU A 148 -13.41 -3.89 -16.50
N GLU A 149 -14.62 -3.55 -16.92
CA GLU A 149 -15.53 -4.47 -17.62
C GLU A 149 -14.88 -5.02 -18.92
N GLY A 150 -14.96 -6.34 -19.13
CA GLY A 150 -14.49 -6.99 -20.35
C GLY A 150 -12.98 -7.27 -20.39
N ILE A 151 -12.20 -6.80 -19.40
CA ILE A 151 -10.76 -7.08 -19.31
C ILE A 151 -10.49 -8.59 -19.19
N GLU A 152 -11.38 -9.34 -18.54
CA GLU A 152 -11.29 -10.80 -18.39
C GLU A 152 -11.34 -11.59 -19.70
N GLN A 153 -11.77 -10.96 -20.80
CA GLN A 153 -11.76 -11.58 -22.14
C GLN A 153 -10.38 -11.51 -22.81
N SER A 154 -9.47 -10.68 -22.29
CA SER A 154 -8.13 -10.55 -22.81
C SER A 154 -7.25 -11.76 -22.46
N PRO A 155 -6.41 -12.26 -23.38
CA PRO A 155 -5.45 -13.32 -23.08
C PRO A 155 -4.37 -12.92 -22.07
N LEU A 156 -4.25 -11.61 -21.77
CA LEU A 156 -3.32 -11.09 -20.76
C LEU A 156 -3.87 -11.20 -19.33
N TYR A 157 -5.18 -11.30 -19.17
CA TYR A 157 -5.81 -11.51 -17.87
C TYR A 157 -5.60 -12.96 -17.40
N LYS A 158 -5.03 -13.11 -16.20
CA LYS A 158 -4.78 -14.42 -15.58
C LYS A 158 -4.95 -14.31 -14.08
N LYS A 159 -6.03 -14.86 -13.51
CA LYS A 159 -6.22 -14.89 -12.05
C LYS A 159 -4.98 -15.48 -11.34
N PRO A 160 -4.59 -14.96 -10.16
CA PRO A 160 -3.50 -15.54 -9.40
C PRO A 160 -3.89 -16.95 -8.97
N THR A 161 -2.96 -17.89 -9.11
CA THR A 161 -3.13 -19.24 -8.58
C THR A 161 -2.31 -19.35 -7.32
N PHE A 162 -2.99 -19.58 -6.20
CA PHE A 162 -2.32 -19.72 -4.92
C PHE A 162 -2.31 -21.21 -4.53
N ASN A 163 -1.16 -21.85 -4.71
CA ASN A 163 -0.93 -23.23 -4.24
C ASN A 163 -1.02 -23.36 -2.71
#